data_AF-A0A1L7NQW2-F1
#
_entry.id   AF-A0A1L7NQW2-F1
#
_cell.length_a   1.000
_cell.length_b   1.000
_cell.length_c   1.000
_cell.angle_alpha   90.00
_cell.angle_beta   90.00
_cell.angle_gamma   90.00
#
_symmetry.space_group_name_H-M   'P 1'
#
loop_
_entity.id
_entity.type
_entity.pdbx_description
1 polymer ?
#
loop_
_entity_poly.entity_id
_entity_poly.type
_entity_poly.pdbx_seq_one_letter_code
_entity_poly.pdbx_strand_id
1 'polypeptide(L)'
;REKNSYIKWCVDQGHTVFVISWVNPDEKLAEKTFDSYLTEGVLAALDAIEKQTGEKSINAAGYCLGGTLLATTLAHLAGKRQGNRIASATFFTTMTDFSQPGELGVFIDEGQVSSLEKKMFERGYLEGSEMAGTFNMLRANDLI
;
A
#
# COMPACT_ATOMS: atom_id res chain seq x y z
N ARG A 1 17.14 -6.58 15.54
CA ARG A 1 17.08 -5.60 16.66
C ARG A 1 15.67 -5.62 17.23
N GLU A 2 15.43 -6.22 18.40
CA GLU A 2 14.08 -6.28 19.02
C GLU A 2 13.55 -4.91 19.45
N LYS A 3 14.43 -3.94 19.70
CA LYS A 3 14.08 -2.61 20.27
C LYS A 3 13.40 -1.63 19.29
N ASN A 4 13.17 -2.01 18.02
CA ASN A 4 12.75 -1.06 16.97
C ASN A 4 11.44 -1.48 16.26
N SER A 5 10.68 -2.43 16.80
CA SER A 5 9.42 -2.85 16.17
C SER A 5 8.27 -1.93 16.60
N TYR A 6 7.72 -1.18 15.65
CA TYR A 6 6.54 -0.33 15.86
C TYR A 6 5.31 -1.17 16.27
N ILE A 7 5.09 -2.32 15.62
CA ILE A 7 3.98 -3.23 15.93
C ILE A 7 4.08 -3.70 17.38
N LYS A 8 5.28 -4.15 17.82
CA LYS A 8 5.49 -4.59 19.20
C LYS A 8 5.20 -3.45 20.18
N TRP A 9 5.73 -2.25 19.90
CA TRP A 9 5.49 -1.10 20.76
C TRP A 9 3.99 -0.80 20.90
N CYS A 10 3.22 -0.81 19.80
CA CYS A 10 1.77 -0.61 19.84
C CYS A 10 1.05 -1.67 20.69
N VAL A 11 1.42 -2.94 20.55
CA VAL A 11 0.87 -4.04 21.38
C VAL A 11 1.23 -3.82 22.85
N ASP A 12 2.48 -3.43 23.15
CA ASP A 12 2.93 -3.13 24.51
C ASP A 12 2.21 -1.89 25.11
N GLN A 13 1.68 -0.98 24.26
CA GLN A 13 0.82 0.13 24.70
C GLN A 13 -0.66 -0.28 24.91
N GLY A 14 -1.02 -1.55 24.70
CA GLY A 14 -2.37 -2.06 24.90
C GLY A 14 -3.29 -1.97 23.68
N HIS A 15 -2.75 -1.72 22.48
CA HIS A 15 -3.55 -1.79 21.26
C HIS A 15 -3.66 -3.23 20.74
N THR A 16 -4.87 -3.63 20.32
CA THR A 16 -5.04 -4.79 19.44
C THR A 16 -4.58 -4.40 18.04
N VAL A 17 -3.50 -5.02 17.57
CA VAL A 17 -2.89 -4.68 16.27
C VAL A 17 -3.18 -5.75 15.23
N PHE A 18 -3.78 -5.33 14.12
CA PHE A 18 -3.90 -6.12 12.90
C PHE A 18 -2.97 -5.56 11.83
N VAL A 19 -2.40 -6.43 11.00
CA VAL A 19 -1.45 -6.05 9.95
C VAL A 19 -1.80 -6.82 8.68
N ILE A 20 -1.92 -6.11 7.56
CA ILE A 20 -2.08 -6.75 6.25
C ILE A 20 -0.70 -7.21 5.77
N SER A 21 -0.55 -8.52 5.60
CA SER A 21 0.63 -9.13 4.98
C SER A 21 0.32 -9.42 3.52
N TRP A 22 0.83 -8.57 2.62
CA TRP A 22 0.58 -8.71 1.18
C TRP A 22 1.29 -9.95 0.61
N VAL A 23 0.61 -10.61 -0.33
CA VAL A 23 1.16 -11.71 -1.10
C VAL A 23 2.13 -11.20 -2.16
N ASN A 24 3.22 -11.93 -2.41
CA ASN A 24 4.05 -11.68 -3.59
C ASN A 24 3.30 -12.20 -4.84
N PRO A 25 3.03 -11.35 -5.83
CA PRO A 25 2.21 -11.75 -6.97
C PRO A 25 2.90 -12.79 -7.86
N ASP A 26 2.11 -13.74 -8.36
CA ASP A 26 2.48 -14.71 -9.41
C ASP A 26 1.43 -14.68 -10.53
N GLU A 27 1.51 -15.58 -11.51
CA GLU A 27 0.56 -15.62 -12.63
C GLU A 27 -0.92 -15.75 -12.22
N LYS A 28 -1.21 -16.25 -11.02
CA LYS A 28 -2.60 -16.39 -10.53
C LYS A 28 -3.20 -15.06 -10.13
N LEU A 29 -2.35 -14.04 -9.92
CA LEU A 29 -2.73 -12.69 -9.52
C LEU A 29 -2.51 -11.68 -10.66
N ALA A 30 -2.21 -12.16 -11.88
CA ALA A 30 -1.96 -11.34 -13.06
C ALA A 30 -3.10 -10.35 -13.40
N GLU A 31 -4.34 -10.72 -13.08
CA GLU A 31 -5.53 -9.91 -13.36
C GLU A 31 -5.88 -8.95 -12.20
N LYS A 32 -5.07 -8.90 -11.13
CA LYS A 32 -5.34 -8.01 -9.99
C LYS A 32 -5.00 -6.58 -10.36
N THR A 33 -5.95 -5.69 -10.11
CA THR A 33 -5.79 -4.25 -10.33
C THR A 33 -5.63 -3.52 -9.00
N PHE A 34 -5.40 -2.21 -9.03
CA PHE A 34 -5.37 -1.39 -7.82
C PHE A 34 -6.67 -1.51 -7.00
N ASP A 35 -7.83 -1.62 -7.67
CA ASP A 35 -9.12 -1.83 -7.03
C ASP A 35 -9.22 -3.17 -6.28
N SER A 36 -8.51 -4.20 -6.75
CA SER A 36 -8.42 -5.47 -6.04
C SER A 36 -7.72 -5.32 -4.68
N TYR A 37 -6.68 -4.48 -4.59
CA TYR A 37 -6.01 -4.21 -3.30
C TYR A 37 -6.93 -3.49 -2.31
N LEU A 38 -7.81 -2.62 -2.81
CA LEU A 38 -8.80 -1.94 -1.98
C LEU A 38 -9.87 -2.93 -1.50
N THR A 39 -10.49 -3.67 -2.43
CA THR A 39 -11.65 -4.52 -2.16
C THR A 39 -11.29 -5.82 -1.45
N GLU A 40 -10.27 -6.54 -1.93
CA GLU A 40 -9.84 -7.83 -1.39
C GLU A 40 -8.74 -7.69 -0.32
N GLY A 41 -8.11 -6.52 -0.23
CA GLY A 41 -7.14 -6.20 0.80
C GLY A 41 -7.78 -5.43 1.95
N VAL A 42 -7.92 -4.11 1.81
CA VAL A 42 -8.29 -3.23 2.93
C VAL A 42 -9.72 -3.46 3.41
N LEU A 43 -10.71 -3.52 2.51
CA LEU A 43 -12.10 -3.72 2.90
C LEU A 43 -12.33 -5.11 3.50
N ALA A 44 -11.74 -6.15 2.89
CA ALA A 44 -11.77 -7.50 3.45
C ALA A 44 -11.11 -7.58 4.84
N ALA A 45 -10.02 -6.85 5.07
CA ALA A 45 -9.39 -6.76 6.39
C ALA A 45 -10.30 -6.07 7.41
N LEU A 46 -11.01 -4.99 7.04
CA LEU A 46 -12.00 -4.36 7.93
C LEU A 46 -13.12 -5.33 8.32
N ASP A 47 -13.65 -6.08 7.36
CA ASP A 47 -14.68 -7.08 7.61
C ASP A 47 -14.19 -8.21 8.52
N ALA A 48 -12.95 -8.67 8.31
CA ALA A 48 -12.32 -9.70 9.14
C ALA A 48 -12.07 -9.21 10.58
N ILE A 49 -11.63 -7.97 10.75
CA ILE A 49 -11.42 -7.35 12.06
C ILE A 49 -12.76 -7.23 12.79
N GLU A 50 -13.78 -6.65 12.15
CA GLU A 50 -15.11 -6.52 12.75
C GLU A 50 -15.69 -7.88 13.16
N LYS A 51 -15.52 -8.90 12.31
CA LYS A 51 -15.94 -10.27 12.63
C LYS A 51 -15.19 -10.84 13.84
N GLN A 52 -13.91 -10.55 13.99
CA GLN A 52 -13.07 -11.12 15.04
C GLN A 52 -13.21 -10.38 16.38
N THR A 53 -13.43 -9.07 16.36
CA THR A 53 -13.44 -8.23 17.57
C THR A 53 -14.82 -7.70 17.95
N GLY A 54 -15.75 -7.63 16.99
CA GLY A 54 -17.04 -6.93 17.13
C GLY A 54 -16.93 -5.41 16.92
N GLU A 55 -15.72 -4.86 16.74
CA GLU A 55 -15.50 -3.43 16.59
C GLU A 55 -15.82 -2.96 15.17
N LYS A 56 -16.74 -2.00 15.05
CA LYS A 56 -17.20 -1.46 13.76
C LYS A 56 -16.36 -0.30 13.24
N SER A 57 -15.45 0.21 14.08
CA SER A 57 -14.62 1.36 13.78
C SER A 57 -13.20 1.12 14.30
N ILE A 58 -12.19 1.39 13.48
CA ILE A 58 -10.79 1.17 13.85
C ILE A 58 -9.93 2.42 13.62
N ASN A 59 -8.78 2.47 14.28
CA ASN A 59 -7.70 3.36 13.89
C ASN A 59 -6.85 2.67 12.82
N ALA A 60 -6.64 3.32 11.68
CA ALA A 60 -5.84 2.80 10.58
C ALA A 60 -4.53 3.58 10.41
N ALA A 61 -3.47 2.86 10.04
CA ALA A 61 -2.20 3.46 9.68
C ALA A 61 -1.71 2.90 8.35
N GLY A 62 -1.29 3.78 7.44
CA GLY A 62 -0.71 3.43 6.15
C GLY A 62 0.73 3.92 6.05
N TYR A 63 1.60 3.12 5.44
CA TYR A 63 3.02 3.44 5.26
C TYR A 63 3.40 3.38 3.79
N CYS A 64 4.13 4.39 3.30
CA CYS A 64 4.53 4.51 1.90
C CYS A 64 3.32 4.37 0.95
N LEU A 65 3.37 3.48 -0.04
CA LEU A 65 2.27 3.19 -0.98
C LEU A 65 1.01 2.65 -0.28
N GLY A 66 1.17 1.95 0.85
CA GLY A 66 0.05 1.50 1.67
C GLY A 66 -0.76 2.67 2.25
N GLY A 67 -0.13 3.83 2.45
CA GLY A 67 -0.85 5.05 2.81
C GLY A 67 -1.60 5.67 1.63
N THR A 68 -1.06 5.60 0.41
CA THR A 68 -1.81 6.04 -0.78
C THR A 68 -3.07 5.17 -0.94
N LEU A 69 -2.94 3.85 -0.76
CA LEU A 69 -4.09 2.94 -0.75
C LEU A 69 -5.08 3.25 0.38
N LEU A 70 -4.60 3.59 1.59
CA LEU A 70 -5.46 4.01 2.69
C LEU A 70 -6.21 5.30 2.36
N ALA A 71 -5.55 6.30 1.76
CA ALA A 71 -6.19 7.55 1.35
C ALA A 71 -7.30 7.31 0.32
N THR A 72 -7.04 6.48 -0.70
CA THR A 72 -8.06 6.07 -1.68
C THR A 72 -9.21 5.31 -1.01
N THR A 73 -8.91 4.45 -0.03
CA THR A 73 -9.92 3.72 0.73
C THR A 73 -10.83 4.65 1.53
N LEU A 74 -10.28 5.68 2.17
CA LEU A 74 -11.06 6.69 2.89
C LEU A 74 -12.02 7.43 1.95
N ALA A 75 -11.54 7.84 0.77
CA ALA A 75 -12.37 8.47 -0.24
C ALA A 75 -13.49 7.55 -0.73
N HIS A 76 -13.17 6.26 -0.97
CA HIS A 76 -14.14 5.24 -1.34
C HIS A 76 -15.24 5.07 -0.27
N LEU A 77 -14.84 4.89 0.99
CA LEU A 77 -15.77 4.75 2.12
C LEU A 77 -16.63 5.99 2.32
N ALA A 78 -16.07 7.19 2.18
CA ALA A 78 -16.82 8.44 2.23
C ALA A 78 -17.89 8.50 1.13
N GLY A 79 -17.53 8.17 -0.11
CA GLY A 79 -18.45 8.10 -1.25
C GLY A 79 -19.59 7.08 -1.05
N LYS A 80 -19.34 6.01 -0.29
CA LYS A 80 -20.33 5.00 0.08
C LYS A 80 -21.09 5.30 1.39
N ARG A 81 -20.83 6.44 2.04
CA ARG A 81 -21.37 6.80 3.37
C ARG A 81 -21.02 5.79 4.48
N GLN A 82 -19.83 5.20 4.39
CA GLN A 82 -19.25 4.22 5.32
C GLN A 82 -17.97 4.74 5.99
N GLY A 83 -17.74 6.05 5.99
CA GLY A 83 -16.52 6.65 6.57
C GLY A 83 -16.35 6.40 8.07
N ASN A 84 -17.43 6.09 8.79
CA ASN A 84 -17.40 5.75 10.21
C ASN A 84 -16.66 4.44 10.54
N ARG A 85 -16.33 3.61 9.54
CA ARG A 85 -15.51 2.41 9.72
C ARG A 85 -14.05 2.72 10.12
N ILE A 86 -13.57 3.94 9.84
CA ILE A 86 -12.24 4.40 10.23
C ILE A 86 -12.40 5.58 11.19
N ALA A 87 -12.07 5.38 12.46
CA ALA A 87 -12.12 6.41 13.50
C ALA A 87 -11.00 7.44 13.33
N SER A 88 -9.79 6.99 12.94
CA SER A 88 -8.67 7.84 12.62
C SER A 88 -7.77 7.19 11.57
N ALA A 89 -7.09 8.01 10.78
CA ALA A 89 -6.12 7.57 9.78
C ALA A 89 -4.78 8.26 10.00
N THR A 90 -3.71 7.47 10.09
CA THR A 90 -2.33 7.95 10.22
C THR A 90 -1.54 7.59 8.96
N PHE A 91 -0.78 8.55 8.42
CA PHE A 91 0.02 8.37 7.21
C PHE A 91 1.50 8.53 7.53
N PHE A 92 2.27 7.45 7.36
CA PHE A 92 3.70 7.44 7.58
C PHE A 92 4.41 7.52 6.23
N THR A 93 5.14 8.62 6.00
CA THR A 93 5.96 8.84 4.79
C THR A 93 5.20 8.47 3.51
N THR A 94 3.99 9.01 3.36
CA THR A 94 3.07 8.68 2.28
C THR A 94 2.86 9.88 1.39
N MET A 95 2.91 9.67 0.07
CA MET A 95 2.50 10.66 -0.91
C MET A 95 1.01 10.51 -1.20
N THR A 96 0.29 11.63 -1.10
CA THR A 96 -1.11 11.79 -1.56
C THR A 96 -1.23 12.78 -2.70
N ASP A 97 -0.26 13.70 -2.80
CA ASP A 97 -0.06 14.56 -3.95
C ASP A 97 1.21 14.10 -4.68
N PHE A 98 1.07 13.71 -5.94
CA PHE A 98 2.15 13.21 -6.78
C PHE A 98 2.63 14.27 -7.79
N SER A 99 2.15 15.52 -7.71
CA SER A 99 2.57 16.61 -8.60
C SER A 99 4.05 16.97 -8.46
N GLN A 100 4.66 16.71 -7.30
CA GLN A 100 6.08 16.88 -7.04
C GLN A 100 6.63 15.62 -6.36
N PRO A 101 6.90 14.53 -7.11
CA PRO A 101 7.31 13.25 -6.55
C PRO A 101 8.77 13.22 -6.07
N GLY A 102 9.44 14.37 -6.04
CA GLY A 102 10.86 14.50 -5.73
C GLY A 102 11.74 13.92 -6.83
N GLU A 103 12.90 13.39 -6.45
CA GLU A 103 13.88 12.80 -7.37
C GLU A 103 13.31 11.65 -8.20
N LEU A 104 12.29 10.93 -7.68
CA LEU A 104 11.57 9.92 -8.45
C LEU A 104 11.03 10.45 -9.79
N GLY A 105 10.63 11.73 -9.85
CA GLY A 105 10.14 12.36 -11.07
C GLY A 105 11.20 12.52 -12.15
N VAL A 106 12.49 12.56 -11.78
CA VAL A 106 13.61 12.63 -12.73
C VAL A 106 13.88 11.26 -13.36
N PHE A 107 13.46 10.19 -12.69
CA PHE A 107 13.70 8.80 -13.08
C PHE A 107 12.48 8.11 -13.69
N ILE A 108 11.43 8.86 -14.02
CA ILE A 108 10.24 8.34 -14.69
C ILE A 108 10.13 9.06 -16.04
N ASP A 109 10.47 8.35 -17.11
CA ASP A 109 10.22 8.79 -18.48
C ASP A 109 9.09 7.99 -19.15
N GLU A 110 8.46 8.56 -20.17
CA GLU A 110 7.34 7.92 -20.89
C GLU A 110 7.73 6.58 -21.53
N GLY A 111 8.99 6.43 -21.96
CA GLY A 111 9.51 5.19 -22.54
C GLY A 111 9.62 4.07 -21.50
N GLN A 112 10.08 4.39 -20.29
CA GLN A 112 10.09 3.45 -19.16
C GLN A 112 8.69 3.03 -18.74
N VAL A 113 7.74 3.98 -18.66
CA VAL A 113 6.34 3.68 -18.35
C VAL A 113 5.75 2.78 -19.43
N SER A 114 5.92 3.10 -20.71
CA SER A 114 5.42 2.28 -21.81
C SER A 114 6.03 0.87 -21.83
N SER A 115 7.32 0.74 -21.51
CA SER A 115 7.98 -0.56 -21.37
C SER A 115 7.38 -1.38 -20.23
N LEU A 116 7.13 -0.73 -19.09
CA LEU A 116 6.51 -1.37 -17.93
C LEU A 116 5.07 -1.80 -18.24
N GLU A 117 4.28 -0.95 -18.89
CA GLU A 117 2.92 -1.26 -19.33
C GLU A 117 2.88 -2.45 -20.27
N LYS A 118 3.80 -2.52 -21.25
CA LYS A 118 3.89 -3.66 -22.15
C LYS A 118 4.17 -4.96 -21.40
N LYS A 119 5.10 -4.95 -20.44
CA LYS A 119 5.38 -6.12 -19.60
C LYS A 119 4.16 -6.52 -18.76
N MET A 120 3.49 -5.55 -18.16
CA MET A 120 2.26 -5.79 -17.39
C MET A 120 1.13 -6.31 -18.28
N PHE A 121 1.04 -5.89 -19.54
CA PHE A 121 0.05 -6.41 -20.48
C PHE A 121 0.35 -7.85 -20.91
N GLU A 122 1.62 -8.21 -21.10
CA GLU A 122 2.02 -9.56 -21.49
C GLU A 122 1.98 -10.57 -20.33
N ARG A 123 2.33 -10.13 -19.11
CA ARG A 123 2.54 -11.01 -17.95
C ARG A 123 1.54 -10.82 -16.82
N GLY A 124 1.04 -9.60 -16.61
CA GLY A 124 0.11 -9.23 -15.53
C GLY A 124 0.74 -9.05 -14.14
N TYR A 125 2.03 -9.36 -13.95
CA TYR A 125 2.72 -9.15 -12.68
C TYR A 125 4.21 -8.88 -12.88
N LEU A 126 4.84 -8.28 -11.86
CA LEU A 126 6.28 -8.05 -11.80
C LEU A 126 6.92 -8.96 -10.76
N GLU A 127 8.02 -9.60 -11.11
CA GLU A 127 8.82 -10.32 -10.12
C GLU A 127 9.49 -9.36 -9.13
N GLY A 128 9.77 -9.87 -7.93
CA GLY A 128 10.47 -9.09 -6.90
C GLY A 128 11.84 -8.58 -7.35
N SER A 129 12.54 -9.30 -8.24
CA SER A 129 13.81 -8.90 -8.85
C SER A 129 13.66 -7.69 -9.79
N GLU A 130 12.56 -7.63 -10.55
CA GLU A 130 12.26 -6.53 -11.47
C GLU A 130 11.85 -5.27 -10.69
N MET A 131 11.02 -5.43 -9.67
CA MET A 131 10.69 -4.35 -8.73
C MET A 131 11.95 -3.84 -8.01
N ALA A 132 12.79 -4.73 -7.50
CA ALA A 132 14.05 -4.35 -6.84
C ALA A 132 14.99 -3.64 -7.82
N GLY A 133 15.06 -4.06 -9.08
CA GLY A 133 15.81 -3.38 -10.14
C GLY A 133 15.34 -1.94 -10.34
N THR A 134 14.04 -1.71 -10.41
CA THR A 134 13.44 -0.37 -10.49
C THR A 134 13.77 0.47 -9.26
N PHE A 135 13.56 -0.05 -8.04
CA PHE A 135 13.89 0.67 -6.80
C PHE A 135 15.40 0.91 -6.60
N ASN A 136 16.27 0.03 -7.12
CA ASN A 136 17.71 0.22 -7.07
C ASN A 136 18.19 1.24 -8.10
N MET A 137 17.60 1.29 -9.30
CA MET A 137 17.86 2.36 -10.27
C MET A 137 17.50 3.74 -9.70
N LEU A 138 16.43 3.82 -8.89
CA LEU A 138 16.05 5.03 -8.16
C LEU A 138 17.03 5.43 -7.04
N ARG A 139 17.92 4.53 -6.59
CA ARG A 139 18.92 4.78 -5.53
C ARG A 139 20.36 4.91 -6.03
N ALA A 140 20.68 4.30 -7.18
CA ALA A 140 22.06 4.14 -7.63
C ALA A 140 22.73 5.44 -8.09
N ASN A 141 21.95 6.46 -8.47
CA ASN A 141 22.48 7.76 -8.90
C ASN A 141 22.64 8.79 -7.77
N ASP A 142 22.29 8.46 -6.52
CA ASP A 142 22.65 9.27 -5.33
C ASP A 142 24.17 9.24 -5.01
N LEU A 143 24.95 8.46 -5.78
CA LEU A 143 26.38 8.22 -5.58
C LEU A 143 27.28 8.70 -6.73
N ILE A 144 26.76 9.55 -7.65
CA ILE A 144 27.58 10.26 -8.65
C ILE A 144 27.50 11.76 -8.41
#